data_AF-A0A2H0FTH9-F1
#
_entry.id   AF-A0A2H0FTH9-F1
#
_cell.length_a   1.000
_cell.length_b   1.000
_cell.length_c   1.000
_cell.angle_alpha   90.00
_cell.angle_beta   90.00
_cell.angle_gamma   90.00
#
_symmetry.space_group_name_H-M   'P 1'
#
loop_
_entity.id
_entity.type
_entity.pdbx_description
1 polymer ?
#
loop_
_entity_poly.entity_id
_entity_poly.type
_entity_poly.pdbx_seq_one_letter_code
_entity_poly.pdbx_strand_id
1 'polypeptide(L)'
;MMEKELYDLLSREEKIIQSLIASAKLKQNVIIQNDYDALNNVNAAEATLLSELDSVSKNQQKLVSKLFEINSLKENGKPRVLPILINDFKEIFNPNYLQKINELRFTIRDQVKMLTNLNHQNRYMIEHASSLVKETISLLLKSRKTSLIDRKV
;
A
#
# COMPACT_ATOMS: atom_id res chain seq x y z
N MET A 1 13.61 -8.44 24.26
CA MET A 1 14.27 -9.30 23.26
C MET A 1 13.97 -8.72 21.89
N MET A 2 14.98 -8.47 21.04
CA MET A 2 14.82 -7.73 19.77
C MET A 2 13.87 -8.39 18.77
N GLU A 3 13.65 -9.70 18.89
CA GLU A 3 12.70 -10.46 18.07
C GLU A 3 11.25 -10.06 18.36
N LYS A 4 10.93 -9.80 19.63
CA LYS A 4 9.62 -9.29 20.04
C LYS A 4 9.40 -7.88 19.47
N GLU A 5 10.42 -7.04 19.52
CA GLU A 5 10.37 -5.69 18.94
C GLU A 5 10.15 -5.73 17.42
N LEU A 6 10.83 -6.65 16.72
CA LEU A 6 10.64 -6.87 15.29
C LEU A 6 9.23 -7.35 14.97
N TYR A 7 8.70 -8.30 15.75
CA TYR A 7 7.33 -8.76 15.64
C TYR A 7 6.32 -7.63 15.89
N ASP A 8 6.53 -6.82 16.93
CA ASP A 8 5.67 -5.69 17.27
C ASP A 8 5.66 -4.63 16.16
N LEU A 9 6.81 -4.36 15.52
CA LEU A 9 6.91 -3.45 14.37
C LEU A 9 6.16 -4.00 13.16
N LEU A 10 6.35 -5.28 12.83
CA LEU A 10 5.61 -5.94 11.74
C LEU A 10 4.10 -5.95 12.02
N SER A 11 3.68 -6.12 13.27
CA SER A 11 2.25 -6.13 13.61
C SER A 11 1.63 -4.75 13.47
N ARG A 12 2.39 -3.69 13.77
CA ARG A 12 1.97 -2.31 13.49
C ARG A 12 1.88 -2.05 12.00
N GLU A 13 2.87 -2.50 11.23
CA GLU A 13 2.88 -2.40 9.76
C GLU A 13 1.63 -3.06 9.17
N GLU A 14 1.31 -4.27 9.61
CA GLU A 14 0.13 -5.03 9.19
C GLU A 14 -1.18 -4.28 9.49
N LYS A 15 -1.34 -3.73 10.70
CA LYS A 15 -2.54 -2.93 11.06
C LYS A 15 -2.68 -1.65 10.23
N ILE A 16 -1.57 -0.98 9.93
CA ILE A 16 -1.58 0.21 9.08
C ILE A 16 -2.00 -0.17 7.66
N ILE A 17 -1.47 -1.27 7.12
CA ILE A 17 -1.85 -1.77 5.78
C ILE A 17 -3.33 -2.18 5.74
N GLN A 18 -3.85 -2.84 6.78
CA GLN A 18 -5.29 -3.14 6.88
C GLN A 18 -6.13 -1.85 6.85
N SER A 19 -5.68 -0.81 7.54
CA SER A 19 -6.35 0.50 7.56
C SER A 19 -6.29 1.20 6.20
N LEU A 20 -5.16 1.10 5.50
CA LEU A 20 -5.02 1.57 4.11
C LEU A 20 -5.96 0.81 3.15
N ILE A 21 -6.13 -0.50 3.32
CA ILE A 21 -7.09 -1.28 2.53
C ILE A 21 -8.52 -0.80 2.78
N ALA A 22 -8.90 -0.55 4.03
CA ALA A 22 -10.21 -0.01 4.36
C ALA A 22 -10.42 1.37 3.73
N SER A 23 -9.41 2.25 3.80
CA SER A 23 -9.43 3.57 3.18
C SER A 23 -9.55 3.50 1.65
N ALA A 24 -8.80 2.60 1.01
CA ALA A 24 -8.85 2.40 -0.44
C ALA A 24 -10.22 1.88 -0.91
N LYS A 25 -10.89 1.02 -0.13
CA LYS A 25 -12.28 0.62 -0.39
C LYS A 25 -13.27 1.77 -0.19
N LEU A 26 -13.07 2.57 0.84
CA LEU A 26 -13.92 3.74 1.07
C LEU A 26 -13.78 4.75 -0.08
N LYS A 27 -12.54 4.92 -0.59
CA LYS A 27 -12.26 5.71 -1.79
C LYS A 27 -13.08 5.25 -3.01
N GLN A 28 -13.21 3.94 -3.25
CA GLN A 28 -14.04 3.42 -4.35
C GLN A 28 -15.49 3.92 -4.24
N ASN A 29 -16.10 3.81 -3.06
CA ASN A 29 -17.48 4.23 -2.82
C ASN A 29 -17.66 5.73 -3.05
N VAL A 30 -16.72 6.52 -2.53
CA VAL A 30 -16.76 7.98 -2.62
C VAL A 30 -16.56 8.46 -4.07
N ILE A 31 -15.67 7.83 -4.84
CA ILE A 31 -15.51 8.11 -6.29
C ILE A 31 -16.83 7.86 -7.03
N ILE A 32 -17.51 6.74 -6.75
CA ILE A 32 -18.78 6.40 -7.40
C ILE A 32 -19.87 7.42 -7.07
N GLN A 33 -19.90 7.90 -5.82
CA GLN A 33 -20.88 8.88 -5.35
C GLN A 33 -20.58 10.31 -5.84
N ASN A 34 -19.42 10.54 -6.46
CA ASN A 34 -18.93 11.87 -6.84
C ASN A 34 -18.88 12.86 -5.65
N ASP A 35 -18.58 12.37 -4.45
CA ASP A 35 -18.45 13.19 -3.25
C ASP A 35 -17.01 13.68 -3.10
N TYR A 36 -16.77 14.92 -3.55
CA TYR A 36 -15.45 15.54 -3.55
C TYR A 36 -14.91 15.83 -2.14
N ASP A 37 -15.79 16.20 -1.20
CA ASP A 37 -15.39 16.53 0.17
C ASP A 37 -14.99 15.25 0.92
N ALA A 38 -15.78 14.18 0.78
CA ALA A 38 -15.40 12.87 1.29
C ALA A 38 -14.11 12.36 0.64
N LEU A 39 -13.88 12.63 -0.66
CA LEU A 39 -12.67 12.18 -1.36
C LEU A 39 -11.42 12.85 -0.79
N ASN A 40 -11.51 14.15 -0.49
CA ASN A 40 -10.43 14.90 0.16
C ASN A 40 -10.12 14.36 1.57
N ASN A 41 -11.16 14.04 2.36
CA ASN A 41 -10.99 13.45 3.68
C ASN A 41 -10.30 12.07 3.62
N VAL A 42 -10.69 11.23 2.65
CA VAL A 42 -10.04 9.93 2.42
C VAL A 42 -8.58 10.10 2.02
N ASN A 43 -8.28 11.03 1.13
CA ASN A 43 -6.90 11.32 0.72
C ASN A 43 -6.03 11.78 1.90
N ALA A 44 -6.57 12.63 2.77
CA ALA A 44 -5.86 13.09 3.97
C ALA A 44 -5.61 11.94 4.97
N ALA A 45 -6.58 11.05 5.14
CA ALA A 45 -6.43 9.87 5.98
C ALA A 45 -5.35 8.92 5.42
N GLU A 46 -5.36 8.66 4.12
CA GLU A 46 -4.31 7.85 3.47
C GLU A 46 -2.92 8.47 3.60
N ALA A 47 -2.79 9.79 3.44
CA ALA A 47 -1.51 10.48 3.59
C ALA A 47 -0.94 10.30 5.00
N THR A 48 -1.80 10.40 6.02
CA THR A 48 -1.42 10.16 7.42
C THR A 48 -0.95 8.72 7.62
N LEU A 49 -1.73 7.74 7.15
CA LEU A 49 -1.39 6.31 7.25
C LEU A 49 -0.10 5.96 6.52
N LEU A 50 0.16 6.54 5.34
CA LEU A 50 1.41 6.34 4.60
C LEU A 50 2.62 6.93 5.31
N SER A 51 2.46 8.09 5.97
CA SER A 51 3.51 8.70 6.80
C SER A 51 3.84 7.82 8.02
N GLU A 52 2.81 7.28 8.67
CA GLU A 52 2.98 6.32 9.77
C GLU A 52 3.67 5.04 9.30
N LEU A 53 3.27 4.51 8.14
CA LEU A 53 3.89 3.32 7.53
C LEU A 53 5.37 3.54 7.23
N ASP A 54 5.74 4.69 6.67
CA ASP A 54 7.13 5.06 6.40
C ASP A 54 7.96 5.13 7.68
N SER A 55 7.41 5.73 8.75
CA SER A 55 8.06 5.77 10.07
C SER A 55 8.29 4.35 10.64
N VAL A 56 7.28 3.49 10.59
CA VAL A 56 7.40 2.08 11.05
C VAL A 56 8.43 1.32 10.22
N SER A 57 8.41 1.49 8.89
CA SER A 57 9.35 0.84 7.97
C SER A 57 10.80 1.27 8.23
N LYS A 58 11.04 2.56 8.48
CA LYS A 58 12.36 3.07 8.87
C LYS A 58 12.84 2.50 10.20
N ASN A 59 11.95 2.35 11.17
CA ASN A 59 12.29 1.75 12.46
C ASN A 59 12.59 0.25 12.33
N GLN A 60 11.82 -0.48 11.52
CA GLN A 60 12.10 -1.87 11.18
C GLN A 60 13.48 -2.00 10.52
N GLN A 61 13.79 -1.17 9.53
CA GLN A 61 15.08 -1.19 8.84
C GLN A 61 16.25 -0.90 9.79
N LYS A 62 16.09 0.05 10.73
CA LYS A 62 17.08 0.30 11.78
C LYS A 62 17.28 -0.91 12.68
N LEU A 63 16.20 -1.57 13.10
CA LEU A 63 16.28 -2.77 13.93
C LEU A 63 16.94 -3.93 13.20
N VAL A 64 16.62 -4.14 11.93
CA VAL A 64 17.28 -5.13 11.06
C VAL A 64 18.77 -4.85 11.00
N SER A 65 19.18 -3.61 10.71
CA SER A 65 20.60 -3.24 10.69
C SER A 65 21.30 -3.52 12.03
N LYS A 66 20.66 -3.21 13.16
CA LYS A 66 21.20 -3.52 14.50
C LYS A 66 21.35 -5.03 14.71
N LEU A 67 20.40 -5.83 14.24
CA LEU A 67 20.47 -7.30 14.35
C LEU A 67 21.63 -7.87 13.53
N PHE A 68 21.93 -7.30 12.36
CA PHE A 68 23.14 -7.65 11.60
C PHE A 68 24.43 -7.33 12.37
N GLU A 69 24.50 -6.14 12.98
CA GLU A 69 25.67 -5.68 13.73
C GLU A 69 25.93 -6.51 14.99
N ILE A 70 24.90 -6.71 15.83
CA ILE A 70 25.04 -7.40 17.12
C ILE A 70 25.43 -8.87 16.93
N ASN A 71 24.92 -9.51 15.87
CA ASN A 71 25.23 -10.90 15.56
C ASN A 71 26.46 -11.05 14.66
N SER A 72 27.19 -9.96 14.35
CA SER A 72 28.37 -9.96 13.48
C SER A 72 28.14 -10.68 12.14
N LEU A 73 26.95 -10.52 11.58
CA LEU A 73 26.54 -11.23 10.37
C LEU A 73 27.28 -10.64 9.17
N LYS A 74 28.01 -11.49 8.45
CA LYS A 74 28.77 -11.06 7.27
C LYS A 74 27.82 -10.75 6.12
N GLU A 75 27.93 -9.53 5.61
CA GLU A 75 27.05 -9.05 4.55
C GLU A 75 27.33 -9.71 3.20
N ASN A 76 28.53 -10.24 2.92
CA ASN A 76 28.85 -10.91 1.66
C ASN A 76 28.32 -10.19 0.39
N GLY A 77 28.22 -8.86 0.39
CA GLY A 77 27.64 -8.05 -0.69
C GLY A 77 26.09 -8.03 -0.77
N LYS A 78 25.38 -8.66 0.17
CA LYS A 78 23.92 -8.66 0.29
C LYS A 78 23.42 -7.46 1.10
N PRO A 79 22.25 -6.91 0.75
CA PRO A 79 21.67 -5.80 1.50
C PRO A 79 21.19 -6.25 2.89
N ARG A 80 21.32 -5.36 3.89
CA ARG A 80 20.79 -5.55 5.25
C ARG A 80 19.27 -5.41 5.28
N VAL A 81 18.55 -6.39 4.74
CA VAL A 81 17.08 -6.35 4.66
C VAL A 81 16.46 -7.55 5.37
N LEU A 82 15.23 -7.36 5.86
CA LEU A 82 14.49 -8.35 6.63
C LEU A 82 14.42 -9.74 5.95
N PRO A 83 14.18 -9.87 4.63
CA PRO A 83 14.18 -11.17 3.96
C PRO A 83 15.51 -11.92 4.08
N ILE A 84 16.65 -11.22 3.95
CA ILE A 84 17.98 -11.84 4.09
C ILE A 84 18.20 -12.29 5.53
N LEU A 85 17.86 -11.44 6.50
CA LEU A 85 17.98 -11.75 7.92
C LEU A 85 17.23 -13.04 8.29
N ILE A 86 16.00 -13.19 7.79
CA ILE A 86 15.14 -14.33 8.11
C ILE A 86 15.55 -15.60 7.37
N ASN A 87 15.93 -15.50 6.10
CA ASN A 87 16.19 -16.66 5.26
C ASN A 87 17.59 -17.24 5.48
N ASP A 88 18.60 -16.36 5.58
CA ASP A 88 20.00 -16.77 5.61
C ASP A 88 20.52 -16.93 7.04
N PHE A 89 19.90 -16.23 8.00
CA PHE A 89 20.35 -16.20 9.41
C PHE A 89 19.25 -16.64 10.39
N LYS A 90 18.39 -17.58 9.97
CA LYS A 90 17.29 -18.13 10.79
C LYS A 90 17.70 -18.63 12.18
N GLU A 91 18.95 -19.06 12.35
CA GLU A 91 19.49 -19.64 13.58
C GLU A 91 19.61 -18.63 14.73
N ILE A 92 19.66 -17.33 14.43
CA ILE A 92 19.69 -16.28 15.46
C ILE A 92 18.32 -16.07 16.11
N PHE A 93 17.26 -16.65 15.53
CA PHE A 93 15.89 -16.46 15.99
C PHE A 93 15.40 -17.65 16.81
N ASN A 94 14.65 -17.36 17.87
CA ASN A 94 13.79 -18.33 18.52
C ASN A 94 12.78 -18.88 17.50
N PRO A 95 12.65 -20.23 17.37
CA PRO A 95 11.77 -20.86 16.37
C PRO A 95 10.32 -20.39 16.43
N ASN A 96 9.78 -20.14 17.63
CA ASN A 96 8.40 -19.69 17.81
C ASN A 96 8.20 -18.25 17.29
N TYR A 97 9.18 -17.37 17.51
CA TYR A 97 9.12 -16.01 16.98
C TYR A 97 9.36 -15.98 15.47
N LEU A 98 10.29 -16.80 14.97
CA LEU A 98 10.54 -16.95 13.54
C LEU A 98 9.29 -17.38 12.78
N GLN A 99 8.54 -18.35 13.31
CA GLN A 99 7.27 -18.76 12.72
C GLN A 99 6.27 -17.60 12.65
N LYS A 100 6.03 -16.92 13.78
CA LYS A 100 5.09 -15.78 13.85
C LYS A 100 5.47 -14.64 12.90
N ILE A 101 6.76 -14.33 12.82
CA ILE A 101 7.29 -13.31 11.90
C ILE A 101 7.05 -13.72 10.45
N ASN A 102 7.25 -15.00 10.10
CA ASN A 102 6.99 -15.48 8.75
C ASN A 102 5.51 -15.44 8.38
N GLU A 103 4.63 -15.91 9.27
CA GLU A 103 3.17 -15.81 9.09
C GLU A 103 2.75 -14.36 8.83
N LEU A 104 3.24 -13.43 9.64
CA LEU A 104 2.93 -12.01 9.51
C LEU A 104 3.46 -11.41 8.21
N ARG A 105 4.67 -11.80 7.77
CA ARG A 105 5.23 -11.38 6.47
C ARG A 105 4.40 -11.87 5.29
N PHE A 106 3.90 -13.10 5.34
CA PHE A 106 3.02 -13.62 4.29
C PHE A 106 1.71 -12.84 4.25
N THR A 107 1.10 -12.60 5.41
CA THR A 107 -0.10 -11.77 5.55
C THR A 107 0.11 -10.36 4.99
N ILE A 108 1.18 -9.68 5.40
CA ILE A 108 1.55 -8.34 4.90
C ILE A 108 1.72 -8.37 3.37
N ARG A 109 2.45 -9.34 2.82
CA ARG A 109 2.66 -9.47 1.37
C ARG A 109 1.33 -9.58 0.62
N ASP A 110 0.43 -10.43 1.09
CA ASP A 110 -0.85 -10.69 0.43
C ASP A 110 -1.77 -9.46 0.56
N GLN A 111 -1.74 -8.77 1.70
CA GLN A 111 -2.44 -7.49 1.92
C GLN A 111 -1.90 -6.36 1.03
N VAL A 112 -0.59 -6.22 0.88
CA VAL A 112 0.02 -5.23 -0.04
C VAL A 112 -0.44 -5.50 -1.47
N LYS A 113 -0.44 -6.76 -1.91
CA LYS A 113 -0.94 -7.14 -3.24
C LYS A 113 -2.41 -6.74 -3.43
N MET A 114 -3.25 -6.97 -2.42
CA MET A 114 -4.65 -6.54 -2.43
C MET A 114 -4.78 -5.02 -2.50
N LEU A 115 -4.02 -4.28 -1.69
CA LEU A 115 -4.02 -2.81 -1.68
C LEU A 115 -3.58 -2.25 -3.04
N THR A 116 -2.54 -2.81 -3.66
CA THR A 116 -2.09 -2.43 -5.00
C THR A 116 -3.20 -2.62 -6.03
N ASN A 117 -3.92 -3.74 -5.98
CA ASN A 117 -5.03 -4.01 -6.88
C ASN A 117 -6.19 -3.00 -6.69
N LEU A 118 -6.57 -2.71 -5.44
CA LEU A 118 -7.60 -1.72 -5.13
C LEU A 118 -7.22 -0.32 -5.63
N ASN A 119 -5.97 0.08 -5.43
CA ASN A 119 -5.48 1.37 -5.90
C ASN A 119 -5.44 1.45 -7.43
N HIS A 120 -5.12 0.35 -8.11
CA HIS A 120 -5.21 0.30 -9.57
C HIS A 120 -6.66 0.46 -10.06
N GLN A 121 -7.62 -0.18 -9.40
CA GLN A 121 -9.05 -0.01 -9.69
C GLN A 121 -9.51 1.43 -9.44
N ASN A 122 -9.14 2.03 -8.30
CA ASN A 122 -9.42 3.43 -7.98
C ASN A 122 -8.92 4.38 -9.07
N ARG A 123 -7.67 4.17 -9.52
CA ARG A 123 -7.09 4.95 -10.61
C ARG A 123 -7.91 4.82 -11.89
N TYR A 124 -8.27 3.61 -12.30
CA TYR A 124 -9.07 3.38 -13.50
C TYR A 124 -10.42 4.11 -13.44
N MET A 125 -11.11 4.06 -12.29
CA MET A 125 -12.38 4.76 -12.10
C MET A 125 -12.24 6.28 -12.23
N ILE A 126 -11.19 6.86 -11.65
CA ILE A 126 -10.89 8.30 -11.75
C ILE A 126 -10.58 8.69 -13.20
N GLU A 127 -9.78 7.88 -13.91
CA GLU A 127 -9.44 8.13 -15.32
C GLU A 127 -10.69 8.06 -16.21
N HIS A 128 -11.58 7.10 -15.97
CA HIS A 128 -12.84 6.97 -16.70
C HIS A 128 -13.79 8.14 -16.42
N ALA A 129 -13.97 8.51 -15.15
CA ALA A 129 -14.78 9.67 -14.76
C ALA A 129 -14.26 10.97 -15.41
N SER A 130 -12.94 11.17 -15.38
CA SER A 130 -12.29 12.32 -16.02
C SER A 130 -12.49 12.36 -17.54
N SER A 131 -12.49 11.20 -18.19
CA SER A 131 -12.72 11.08 -19.64
C SER A 131 -14.15 11.45 -20.01
N LEU A 132 -15.13 10.98 -19.23
CA LEU A 132 -16.55 11.32 -19.40
C LEU A 132 -16.82 12.82 -19.19
N VAL A 133 -16.19 13.44 -18.20
CA VAL A 133 -16.27 14.91 -17.99
C VAL A 133 -15.72 15.66 -19.20
N LYS A 134 -14.55 15.28 -19.73
CA LYS A 134 -13.95 15.91 -20.92
C LYS A 134 -14.86 15.78 -22.14
N GLU A 135 -15.46 14.61 -22.35
CA GLU A 135 -16.38 14.39 -23.46
C GLU A 135 -17.65 15.22 -23.32
N THR A 136 -18.22 15.27 -22.12
CA THR A 136 -19.40 16.11 -21.81
C THR A 136 -19.11 17.59 -22.08
N ILE A 137 -17.96 18.10 -21.63
CA ILE A 137 -17.51 19.46 -21.93
C ILE A 137 -17.34 19.66 -23.44
N SER A 138 -16.74 18.70 -24.15
CA SER A 138 -16.58 18.78 -25.60
C SER A 138 -17.93 18.86 -26.33
N LEU A 139 -18.93 18.08 -25.90
CA LEU A 139 -20.28 18.10 -26.45
C LEU A 139 -21.00 19.43 -26.18
N LEU A 140 -20.88 19.97 -24.97
CA LEU A 140 -21.49 21.24 -24.59
C LEU A 140 -20.84 22.44 -25.29
N LEU A 141 -19.51 22.42 -25.46
CA LEU A 141 -18.76 23.49 -26.12
C LEU A 141 -18.79 23.38 -27.66
N LYS A 142 -19.04 22.20 -28.22
CA LYS A 142 -19.32 22.02 -29.66
C LYS A 142 -20.76 22.44 -29.97
N SER A 143 -20.97 23.74 -30.10
CA SER A 143 -22.02 24.25 -30.97
C SER A 143 -21.75 23.80 -32.41
N ARG A 144 -22.51 22.79 -32.87
CA ARG A 144 -22.70 22.32 -34.26
C ARG A 144 -21.41 22.12 -35.10
N LYS A 145 -20.98 20.86 -35.19
CA LYS A 145 -20.96 20.06 -36.44
C LYS A 145 -20.62 18.61 -36.08
N THR A 146 -21.56 17.72 -36.40
CA THR A 146 -21.54 16.24 -36.34
C THR A 146 -21.56 15.59 -34.94
N SER A 147 -22.79 15.39 -34.44
CA SER A 147 -23.16 14.36 -33.46
C SER A 147 -22.83 12.96 -33.98
N LEU A 148 -22.32 12.08 -33.12
CA LEU A 148 -22.14 10.65 -33.43
C LEU A 148 -23.48 9.89 -33.54
N ILE A 149 -24.60 10.45 -33.08
CA ILE A 149 -25.94 9.87 -33.19
C ILE A 149 -26.43 9.87 -34.66
N ASP A 150 -25.81 10.66 -35.54
CA ASP A 150 -26.14 10.74 -36.97
C ASP A 150 -25.31 9.81 -37.87
N ARG A 151 -24.41 8.97 -37.33
CA ARG A 151 -23.77 7.92 -38.15
C ARG A 151 -24.72 6.73 -38.26
N LYS A 152 -25.58 6.76 -39.28
CA LYS A 152 -26.36 5.60 -39.73
C LYS A 152 -25.46 4.38 -39.96
N VAL A 153 -25.99 3.23 -39.53
CA VAL A 153 -25.59 1.86 -39.92
C VAL A 153 -25.56 1.72 -41.44
#